data_AF-A0A1J6LA27-F1
#
_entry.id   AF-A0A1J6LA27-F1
#
_cell.length_a   1.000
_cell.length_b   1.000
_cell.length_c   1.000
_cell.angle_alpha   90.00
_cell.angle_beta   90.00
_cell.angle_gamma   90.00
#
_symmetry.space_group_name_H-M   'P 1'
#
loop_
_entity.id
_entity.type
_entity.pdbx_description
1 polymer ?
#
loop_
_entity_poly.entity_id
_entity_poly.type
_entity_poly.pdbx_seq_one_letter_code
_entity_poly.pdbx_strand_id
1 'polypeptide(L)'
;HWNLTDVCNGLLGGFAAITGGCSVVDPWAAIICGFVAAWVLIGCNKLAERFQYDDPLEAAQLHGGCRAWGIIFTALFAEKKYINEIYPGKEGRPYGLLRGGG
;
A
#
# COMPACT_ATOMS: atom_id res chain seq x y z
N HIS A 1 -21.38 4.15 -15.36
CA HIS A 1 -20.77 3.25 -16.36
C HIS A 1 -19.68 2.46 -15.63
N TRP A 2 -19.62 1.14 -15.78
CA TRP A 2 -18.60 0.30 -15.13
C TRP A 2 -17.49 -0.01 -16.15
N ASN A 3 -16.22 0.21 -15.78
CA ASN A 3 -15.08 -0.04 -16.64
C ASN A 3 -14.22 -1.17 -16.06
N LEU A 4 -13.98 -2.20 -16.87
CA LEU A 4 -13.16 -3.35 -16.46
C LEU A 4 -11.72 -2.92 -16.13
N THR A 5 -11.19 -1.93 -16.85
CA THR A 5 -9.83 -1.42 -16.67
C THR A 5 -9.66 -0.84 -15.27
N ASP A 6 -10.61 -0.03 -14.81
CA ASP A 6 -10.58 0.58 -13.47
C ASP A 6 -10.61 -0.48 -12.37
N VAL A 7 -11.35 -1.58 -12.58
CA VAL A 7 -11.39 -2.71 -11.64
C VAL A 7 -10.06 -3.45 -11.60
N CYS A 8 -9.48 -3.74 -12.77
CA CYS A 8 -8.16 -4.36 -12.87
C CYS A 8 -7.08 -3.47 -12.23
N ASN A 9 -7.10 -2.16 -12.48
CA ASN A 9 -6.12 -1.23 -11.92
C ASN A 9 -6.31 -1.07 -10.41
N GLY A 10 -7.55 -1.09 -9.91
CA GLY A 10 -7.83 -1.14 -8.47
C GLY A 10 -7.26 -2.40 -7.80
N LEU A 11 -7.44 -3.58 -8.41
CA LEU A 11 -6.86 -4.84 -7.96
C LEU A 11 -5.32 -4.75 -7.93
N LEU A 12 -4.71 -4.33 -9.04
CA LEU A 12 -3.26 -4.19 -9.17
C LEU A 12 -2.70 -3.17 -8.18
N GLY A 13 -3.40 -2.04 -7.96
CA GLY A 13 -3.03 -1.02 -7.00
C GLY A 13 -3.04 -1.54 -5.56
N GLY A 14 -4.05 -2.34 -5.19
CA GLY A 14 -4.10 -3.01 -3.89
C GLY A 14 -2.96 -4.01 -3.69
N PHE A 15 -2.66 -4.82 -4.70
CA PHE A 15 -1.52 -5.75 -4.68
C PHE A 15 -0.18 -5.00 -4.55
N ALA A 16 0.00 -3.93 -5.32
CA ALA A 16 1.19 -3.09 -5.25
C ALA A 16 1.35 -2.48 -3.85
N ALA A 17 0.28 -1.98 -3.23
CA ALA A 17 0.31 -1.39 -1.91
C ALA A 17 0.70 -2.39 -0.81
N ILE A 18 0.14 -3.59 -0.80
CA ILE A 18 0.42 -4.55 0.29
C ILE A 18 1.79 -5.24 0.14
N THR A 19 2.42 -5.17 -1.02
CA THR A 19 3.67 -5.90 -1.34
C THR A 19 4.76 -5.72 -0.28
N GLY A 20 4.96 -4.50 0.24
CA GLY A 20 6.01 -4.22 1.23
C GLY A 20 5.71 -4.71 2.65
N GLY A 21 4.43 -4.88 2.99
CA GLY A 21 3.97 -5.26 4.33
C GLY A 21 3.36 -6.66 4.41
N CYS A 22 3.39 -7.43 3.32
CA CYS A 22 2.63 -8.68 3.18
C CYS A 22 3.01 -9.75 4.23
N SER A 23 4.24 -9.72 4.74
CA SER A 23 4.73 -10.65 5.75
C SER A 23 4.57 -10.15 7.19
N VAL A 24 4.21 -8.88 7.38
CA VAL A 24 4.27 -8.22 8.70
C VAL A 24 2.99 -7.49 9.10
N VAL A 25 1.98 -7.42 8.22
CA VAL A 25 0.69 -6.76 8.49
C VAL A 25 -0.40 -7.82 8.68
N ASP A 26 -1.31 -7.61 9.64
CA ASP A 26 -2.46 -8.50 9.85
C ASP A 26 -3.39 -8.57 8.61
N PRO A 27 -4.03 -9.73 8.34
CA PRO A 27 -4.94 -9.88 7.21
C PRO A 27 -6.10 -8.86 7.17
N TRP A 28 -6.67 -8.51 8.32
CA TRP A 28 -7.75 -7.52 8.40
C TRP A 28 -7.26 -6.12 8.01
N ALA A 29 -6.03 -5.76 8.39
CA ALA A 29 -5.41 -4.48 8.05
C ALA A 29 -5.01 -4.44 6.57
N ALA A 30 -4.62 -5.58 5.99
CA ALA A 30 -4.35 -5.69 4.55
C ALA A 30 -5.57 -5.34 3.68
N ILE A 31 -6.78 -5.71 4.11
CA ILE A 31 -8.04 -5.33 3.44
C ILE A 31 -8.19 -3.81 3.42
N ILE A 32 -7.93 -3.15 4.55
CA ILE A 32 -7.98 -1.69 4.66
C ILE A 32 -6.92 -1.03 3.79
N CYS A 33 -5.70 -1.56 3.78
CA CYS A 33 -4.61 -1.09 2.92
C CYS A 33 -5.02 -1.06 1.45
N GLY A 34 -5.58 -2.17 0.96
CA GLY A 34 -6.05 -2.30 -0.43
C GLY A 34 -7.22 -1.36 -0.75
N PHE A 35 -8.18 -1.22 0.18
CA PHE A 35 -9.28 -0.27 0.02
C PHE A 35 -8.77 1.17 -0.14
N VAL A 36 -7.88 1.62 0.75
CA VAL A 36 -7.31 2.98 0.67
C VAL A 36 -6.39 3.14 -0.54
N ALA A 37 -5.69 2.09 -0.97
CA ALA A 37 -4.89 2.12 -2.20
C ALA A 37 -5.73 2.46 -3.44
N ALA A 38 -6.98 2.00 -3.52
CA ALA A 38 -7.88 2.39 -4.61
C ALA A 38 -8.19 3.90 -4.60
N TRP A 39 -8.37 4.51 -3.42
CA TRP A 39 -8.54 5.96 -3.30
C TRP A 39 -7.27 6.73 -3.69
N VAL A 40 -6.11 6.22 -3.31
CA VAL A 40 -4.81 6.78 -3.70
C VAL A 40 -4.64 6.73 -5.22
N LEU A 41 -4.97 5.61 -5.87
CA LEU A 41 -4.94 5.47 -7.31
C LEU A 41 -5.83 6.52 -8.01
N ILE A 42 -7.09 6.65 -7.58
CA ILE A 42 -8.03 7.64 -8.14
C ILE A 42 -7.49 9.06 -7.94
N GLY A 43 -6.95 9.37 -6.76
CA GLY A 43 -6.34 10.67 -6.46
C GLY A 43 -5.13 10.97 -7.34
N CYS A 44 -4.24 9.99 -7.52
CA CYS A 44 -3.07 10.10 -8.40
C CYS A 44 -3.47 10.27 -9.87
N ASN A 45 -4.49 9.56 -10.35
CA ASN A 45 -5.02 9.73 -11.71
C ASN A 45 -5.58 11.13 -11.91
N LYS A 46 -6.33 11.66 -10.94
CA LYS A 46 -6.85 13.03 -11.02
C LYS A 46 -5.74 14.08 -11.00
N LEU A 47 -4.66 13.80 -10.27
CA LEU A 47 -3.49 14.65 -10.21
C LEU A 47 -2.72 14.64 -11.54
N ALA A 48 -2.54 13.46 -12.14
CA ALA A 48 -1.91 13.30 -13.45
C ALA A 48 -2.68 14.06 -14.54
N GLU A 49 -4.02 13.92 -14.56
CA GLU A 49 -4.89 14.69 -15.46
C GLU A 49 -4.69 16.21 -15.29
N ARG A 50 -4.67 16.68 -14.04
CA ARG A 50 -4.49 18.10 -13.73
C ARG A 50 -3.13 18.65 -14.19
N PHE A 51 -2.08 17.84 -14.12
CA PHE A 51 -0.74 18.23 -14.56
C PHE A 51 -0.46 17.91 -16.02
N GLN A 52 -1.44 17.40 -16.77
CA GLN A 52 -1.26 16.97 -18.17
C GLN A 52 -0.11 15.94 -18.29
N TYR A 53 0.03 15.08 -17.28
CA TYR A 53 0.99 13.98 -17.25
C TYR A 53 0.35 12.76 -17.91
N ASP A 54 0.77 12.47 -19.14
CA ASP A 54 0.24 11.36 -19.95
C ASP A 54 1.05 10.08 -19.71
N ASP A 55 0.66 9.33 -18.67
CA ASP A 55 1.17 7.99 -18.41
C ASP A 55 0.18 6.94 -18.92
N PRO A 56 0.44 6.33 -20.09
CA PRO A 56 -0.52 5.46 -20.77
C PRO A 56 -0.79 4.15 -20.03
N LEU A 57 0.06 3.78 -19.06
CA LEU A 57 -0.06 2.55 -18.28
C LEU A 57 -0.44 2.82 -16.82
N GLU A 58 -0.62 4.09 -16.43
CA GLU A 58 -0.79 4.52 -15.04
C GLU A 58 0.33 3.99 -14.11
N ALA A 59 1.53 3.78 -14.67
CA ALA A 59 2.63 3.14 -13.96
C ALA A 59 3.09 3.97 -12.77
N ALA A 60 3.16 5.29 -12.89
CA ALA A 60 3.51 6.19 -11.79
C ALA A 60 2.46 6.17 -10.68
N GLN A 61 1.17 6.10 -11.02
CA GLN A 61 0.08 6.07 -10.05
C GLN A 61 0.04 4.73 -9.30
N LEU A 62 0.22 3.61 -10.00
CA LEU A 62 0.27 2.27 -9.43
C LEU A 62 1.56 2.02 -8.63
N HIS A 63 2.73 2.21 -9.24
CA HIS A 63 4.01 1.86 -8.62
C HIS A 63 4.59 2.98 -7.75
N GLY A 64 4.29 4.24 -8.04
CA GLY A 64 4.69 5.36 -7.19
C GLY A 64 3.66 5.62 -6.12
N GLY A 65 2.42 5.94 -6.51
CA GLY A 65 1.33 6.30 -5.60
C GLY A 65 0.94 5.17 -4.65
N CYS A 66 0.42 4.06 -5.17
CA CYS A 66 -0.08 2.98 -4.33
C CYS A 66 1.02 2.31 -3.50
N ARG A 67 2.25 2.16 -4.02
CA ARG A 67 3.37 1.64 -3.20
C ARG A 67 3.81 2.61 -2.12
N ALA A 68 3.86 3.92 -2.38
CA ALA A 68 4.19 4.89 -1.34
C ALA A 68 3.20 4.82 -0.19
N TRP A 69 1.90 4.73 -0.49
CA TRP A 69 0.87 4.45 0.50
C TRP A 69 1.13 3.14 1.25
N GLY A 70 1.44 2.06 0.53
CA GLY A 70 1.77 0.76 1.10
C GLY A 70 2.92 0.78 2.12
N ILE A 71 3.99 1.52 1.81
CA ILE A 71 5.15 1.69 2.70
C ILE A 71 4.75 2.46 3.97
N ILE A 72 4.01 3.56 3.81
CA ILE A 72 3.49 4.34 4.95
C ILE A 72 2.59 3.45 5.82
N PHE A 73 1.67 2.72 5.20
CA PHE A 73 0.74 1.83 5.90
C PHE A 73 1.48 0.74 6.67
N THR A 74 2.51 0.14 6.07
CA THR A 74 3.35 -0.87 6.73
C THR A 74 4.08 -0.28 7.94
N ALA A 75 4.64 0.92 7.82
CA ALA A 75 5.28 1.62 8.93
C ALA A 75 4.32 1.96 10.09
N LEU A 76 3.02 2.08 9.80
CA LEU A 76 1.98 2.31 10.81
C LEU A 76 1.47 1.01 11.45
N PHE A 77 1.31 -0.06 10.65
CA PHE A 77 0.54 -1.26 11.05
C PHE A 77 1.34 -2.55 11.17
N ALA A 78 2.66 -2.55 10.93
CA ALA A 78 3.49 -3.74 11.10
C ALA A 78 3.38 -4.31 12.52
N GLU A 79 3.08 -5.61 12.62
CA GLU A 79 2.81 -6.30 13.87
C GLU A 79 4.10 -6.83 14.49
N LYS A 80 4.28 -6.61 15.79
CA LYS A 80 5.52 -6.96 16.50
C LYS A 80 5.80 -8.46 16.43
N LYS A 81 4.74 -9.27 16.56
CA LYS A 81 4.83 -10.73 16.46
C LYS A 81 5.45 -11.15 15.11
N TYR A 82 4.88 -10.67 14.01
CA TYR A 82 5.35 -11.03 12.67
C TYR A 82 6.75 -10.47 12.38
N ILE A 83 7.07 -9.25 12.83
CA ILE A 83 8.42 -8.69 12.69
C ILE A 83 9.47 -9.57 13.38
N ASN A 84 9.19 -10.08 14.58
CA ASN A 84 10.11 -10.95 15.32
C ASN A 84 10.25 -12.33 14.69
N GLU A 85 9.18 -12.86 14.09
CA GLU A 85 9.18 -14.15 13.39
C GLU A 85 9.95 -14.07 12.05
N ILE A 86 9.70 -13.03 11.25
CA ILE A 86 10.28 -12.85 9.92
C ILE A 86 11.74 -12.35 9.99
N TYR A 87 12.07 -11.54 11.00
CA TYR A 87 13.40 -10.97 11.16
C TYR A 87 14.00 -11.29 12.54
N PRO A 88 14.42 -12.54 12.79
CA PRO A 88 14.98 -12.93 14.07
C PRO A 88 16.33 -12.24 14.38
N GLY A 89 16.81 -12.38 15.61
CA GLY A 89 18.20 -12.05 15.99
C GLY A 89 18.46 -10.60 16.44
N LYS A 90 17.42 -9.77 16.61
CA LYS A 90 17.55 -8.45 17.25
C LYS A 90 16.35 -8.19 18.14
N GLU A 91 16.59 -8.03 19.44
CA GLU A 91 15.56 -7.63 20.39
C GLU A 91 15.17 -6.16 20.18
N GLY A 92 13.88 -5.84 20.36
CA GLY A 92 13.38 -4.47 20.24
C GLY A 92 13.43 -3.89 18.83
N ARG A 93 13.27 -4.71 17.78
CA ARG A 93 13.11 -4.17 16.41
C ARG A 93 11.92 -3.20 16.35
N PRO A 94 12.04 -2.08 15.64
CA PRO A 94 10.91 -1.20 15.38
C PRO A 94 9.78 -1.93 14.66
N TYR A 95 8.55 -1.61 15.01
CA TYR A 95 7.33 -2.13 14.38
C TYR A 95 6.32 -0.99 14.23
N GLY A 96 5.10 -1.30 13.81
CA GLY A 96 4.09 -0.32 13.44
C GLY A 96 3.86 0.74 14.52
N LEU A 97 3.91 2.02 14.14
CA LEU A 97 3.67 3.14 15.08
C LEU A 97 2.33 2.97 15.82
N LEU A 98 1.26 2.60 15.11
CA LEU A 98 -0.07 2.41 15.69
C LEU A 98 -0.23 1.09 16.45
N ARG A 99 0.77 0.20 16.36
CA ARG A 99 0.85 -1.04 17.16
C ARG A 99 1.64 -0.81 18.46
N GLY A 100 2.14 0.40 18.70
CA GLY A 100 2.97 0.75 19.86
C GLY A 100 4.46 0.57 19.63
N GLY A 101 4.92 0.64 18.37
CA GLY A 101 6.33 0.44 17.97
C GLY A 101 7.13 1.72 17.75
N GLY A 102 6.57 2.88 18.11
CA GLY A 102 7.24 4.18 18.09
C GLY A 102 7.67 4.68 19.46
#